data_AF-A0A946EQL8-F1
#
_entry.id   AF-A0A946EQL8-F1
#
_cell.length_a   1.000
_cell.length_b   1.000
_cell.length_c   1.000
_cell.angle_alpha   90.00
_cell.angle_beta   90.00
_cell.angle_gamma   90.00
#
_symmetry.space_group_name_H-M   'P 1'
#
loop_
_entity.id
_entity.type
_entity.pdbx_description
1 polymer ?
#
loop_
_entity_poly.entity_id
_entity_poly.type
_entity_poly.pdbx_seq_one_letter_code
_entity_poly.pdbx_strand_id
1 'polypeptide(L)'
;MNPSLRILSLSLIGILILTARLLPATEFSAEFAAEFAEEIRFEVVPAVELPKDEDGLSAKEIRKLVQQAAMSGDASALAEVLRTVGKMPGRDGAASVLATAAALEKGPDDIYWFLLQGVAGFKGPDAFTEMGEFVIRYKSKAIARDLLNSLRKCRSKYANRVIRRVLEQGSADMQMMAVDIAANVPVRRTVDILMPILAREDAKEKGGKKPATALKRAIIAALEALTRQQLGDSLINWEGWWSKERVRGLKVIRDEAEDQTATTGLARPLDPVRARQFLGLEEMPAGSVLVVKGPTAANGFDTNYDHIEQVLDRIKVANTVVEKGELEDPSFSLDKVAAIFINCSQIHQFCQSPGHTAGAYTGKRLHKCEGPAPHDTVQFKMKQTAVDKLVKWVEKGGYLFTEDWVLVELLEVGFSRFVRAGAPLEGGEVVISPERGMTAHPMLRGVFIPPVDLDALRRERWAGYDDEDDDEDEDEYDPSVEDDDADVDGRRGKTAVGEAGSDSDPEIEDPDIRLVDHRWKIDKESPALDIQSKKVQVLVDSEDLRKLCGEGAVAITFPVKRGRVLHVLSHFGKQSSSENEATIENILVNFLLQVRIRAGGMR
;
A
#
# COMPACT_ATOMS: atom_id res chain seq x y z
N MET A 1 18.49 41.96 -48.59
CA MET A 1 17.94 41.13 -49.69
C MET A 1 17.54 39.78 -49.12
N ASN A 2 16.46 39.19 -49.63
CA ASN A 2 15.76 38.03 -49.03
C ASN A 2 16.06 36.73 -49.85
N PRO A 3 15.35 35.59 -49.75
CA PRO A 3 15.97 34.32 -49.32
C PRO A 3 15.78 33.16 -50.33
N SER A 4 16.21 31.94 -49.98
CA SER A 4 15.69 30.61 -50.39
C SER A 4 16.60 29.51 -49.79
N LEU A 5 16.17 28.33 -49.33
CA LEU A 5 14.87 27.65 -49.43
C LEU A 5 14.60 26.79 -48.15
N ARG A 6 13.33 26.55 -47.81
CA ARG A 6 12.85 25.57 -46.79
C ARG A 6 12.52 24.21 -47.46
N ILE A 7 11.88 23.28 -46.71
CA ILE A 7 11.12 22.07 -47.14
C ILE A 7 12.04 20.82 -47.34
N LEU A 8 11.80 19.58 -46.87
CA LEU A 8 10.78 18.80 -46.11
C LEU A 8 11.55 17.79 -45.21
N SER A 9 11.07 17.03 -44.21
CA SER A 9 9.78 16.78 -43.53
C SER A 9 10.07 16.39 -42.05
N LEU A 10 9.16 16.13 -41.08
CA LEU A 10 7.69 15.98 -41.00
C LEU A 10 7.05 14.73 -41.62
N SER A 11 7.26 13.56 -41.00
CA SER A 11 6.49 12.33 -41.25
C SER A 11 6.47 11.39 -40.03
N LEU A 12 5.70 11.75 -38.99
CA LEU A 12 5.17 10.78 -38.00
C LEU A 12 3.95 11.27 -37.18
N ILE A 13 3.64 12.57 -37.18
CA ILE A 13 2.54 13.16 -36.38
C ILE A 13 1.19 13.18 -37.15
N GLY A 14 1.16 12.73 -38.41
CA GLY A 14 0.01 12.86 -39.31
C GLY A 14 -1.02 11.71 -39.34
N ILE A 15 -0.86 10.65 -38.54
CA ILE A 15 -1.73 9.45 -38.60
C ILE A 15 -2.17 9.01 -37.19
N LEU A 16 -2.98 9.86 -36.53
CA LEU A 16 -3.74 9.46 -35.32
C LEU A 16 -5.02 10.29 -35.06
N ILE A 17 -5.47 11.09 -36.03
CA ILE A 17 -6.65 11.98 -35.90
C ILE A 17 -7.85 11.50 -36.77
N LEU A 18 -7.67 10.45 -37.58
CA LEU A 18 -8.70 9.97 -38.53
C LEU A 18 -9.26 8.58 -38.19
N THR A 19 -9.88 8.42 -37.02
CA THR A 19 -10.82 7.29 -36.73
C THR A 19 -11.74 7.52 -35.52
N ALA A 20 -12.02 8.77 -35.13
CA ALA A 20 -12.86 9.10 -33.98
C ALA A 20 -13.98 10.11 -34.31
N ARG A 21 -14.83 9.78 -35.30
CA ARG A 21 -16.14 10.42 -35.50
C ARG A 21 -17.18 9.41 -35.96
N LEU A 22 -18.03 8.98 -35.02
CA LEU A 22 -19.44 8.63 -35.25
C LEU A 22 -20.13 8.43 -33.88
N LEU A 23 -21.26 9.13 -33.71
CA LEU A 23 -22.15 9.19 -32.53
C LEU A 23 -21.75 10.13 -31.38
N PRO A 24 -22.73 10.80 -30.72
CA PRO A 24 -22.48 12.02 -29.97
C PRO A 24 -22.35 11.80 -28.46
N ALA A 25 -21.37 12.45 -27.85
CA ALA A 25 -21.31 12.71 -26.42
C ALA A 25 -21.19 14.23 -26.21
N THR A 26 -21.99 14.73 -25.28
CA THR A 26 -22.13 16.14 -24.84
C THR A 26 -20.84 16.96 -24.91
N GLU A 27 -20.87 18.07 -25.64
CA GLU A 27 -19.70 18.86 -26.07
C GLU A 27 -18.96 19.62 -24.95
N PHE A 28 -19.32 19.45 -23.67
CA PHE A 28 -18.76 20.22 -22.55
C PHE A 28 -17.45 19.63 -21.94
N SER A 29 -16.94 18.50 -22.48
CA SER A 29 -15.86 17.74 -21.83
C SER A 29 -14.56 17.61 -22.65
N ALA A 30 -14.54 18.03 -23.92
CA ALA A 30 -13.41 17.76 -24.83
C ALA A 30 -12.39 18.91 -24.90
N GLU A 31 -12.84 20.16 -24.98
CA GLU A 31 -11.94 21.32 -25.06
C GLU A 31 -11.12 21.50 -23.77
N PHE A 32 -11.76 21.38 -22.61
CA PHE A 32 -11.09 21.48 -21.30
C PHE A 32 -9.95 20.45 -21.14
N ALA A 33 -10.12 19.23 -21.67
CA ALA A 33 -9.11 18.19 -21.61
C ALA A 33 -7.94 18.40 -22.60
N ALA A 34 -8.16 19.14 -23.69
CA ALA A 34 -7.12 19.48 -24.66
C ALA A 34 -6.26 20.65 -24.17
N GLU A 35 -6.89 21.69 -23.61
CA GLU A 35 -6.21 22.84 -22.99
C GLU A 35 -5.34 22.39 -21.80
N PHE A 36 -5.81 21.40 -21.03
CA PHE A 36 -5.06 20.75 -19.93
C PHE A 36 -3.73 20.09 -20.32
N ALA A 37 -3.50 19.77 -21.59
CA ALA A 37 -2.31 19.03 -22.04
C ALA A 37 -1.21 19.92 -22.60
N GLU A 38 -1.52 21.16 -23.01
CA GLU A 38 -0.57 22.06 -23.68
C GLU A 38 0.26 22.94 -22.71
N GLU A 39 -0.20 23.11 -21.46
CA GLU A 39 0.38 24.06 -20.50
C GLU A 39 1.53 23.47 -19.64
N ILE A 40 1.81 22.16 -19.73
CA ILE A 40 2.95 21.52 -19.04
C ILE A 40 4.24 21.74 -19.86
N ARG A 41 4.85 22.91 -19.74
CA ARG A 41 6.20 23.19 -20.26
C ARG A 41 7.24 23.06 -19.15
N PHE A 42 8.25 22.24 -19.41
CA PHE A 42 9.41 22.06 -18.55
C PHE A 42 10.39 23.24 -18.69
N GLU A 43 10.06 24.37 -18.08
CA GLU A 43 10.99 25.49 -17.87
C GLU A 43 11.33 25.61 -16.38
N VAL A 44 12.50 26.18 -16.07
CA VAL A 44 12.99 26.33 -14.69
C VAL A 44 12.06 27.28 -13.93
N VAL A 45 11.31 26.73 -12.98
CA VAL A 45 10.33 27.49 -12.19
C VAL A 45 11.07 28.36 -11.15
N PRO A 46 10.75 29.66 -11.01
CA PRO A 46 11.31 30.49 -9.95
C PRO A 46 10.86 30.02 -8.56
N ALA A 47 11.56 30.48 -7.52
CA ALA A 47 11.20 30.18 -6.13
C ALA A 47 9.74 30.57 -5.83
N VAL A 48 9.06 29.73 -5.05
CA VAL A 48 7.66 29.94 -4.69
C VAL A 48 7.59 31.01 -3.60
N GLU A 49 7.04 32.17 -3.94
CA GLU A 49 6.65 33.19 -2.95
C GLU A 49 5.24 32.87 -2.44
N LEU A 50 5.11 32.72 -1.11
CA LEU A 50 3.81 32.53 -0.47
C LEU A 50 3.03 33.86 -0.44
N PRO A 51 1.70 33.83 -0.59
CA PRO A 51 0.84 34.98 -0.33
C PRO A 51 1.03 35.50 1.09
N LYS A 52 0.92 36.82 1.28
CA LYS A 52 1.05 37.46 2.60
C LYS A 52 -0.27 37.59 3.35
N ASP A 53 -1.37 37.48 2.63
CA ASP A 53 -2.73 37.51 3.13
C ASP A 53 -3.37 36.16 2.75
N GLU A 54 -3.93 35.43 3.70
CA GLU A 54 -4.57 34.11 3.46
C GLU A 54 -5.99 34.26 2.89
N ASP A 55 -6.59 35.44 3.05
CA ASP A 55 -7.91 35.79 2.51
C ASP A 55 -7.87 36.07 0.99
N GLY A 56 -8.61 35.26 0.22
CA GLY A 56 -9.09 35.67 -1.12
C GLY A 56 -8.32 35.18 -2.34
N LEU A 57 -7.50 34.13 -2.24
CA LEU A 57 -6.96 33.46 -3.44
C LEU A 57 -8.07 32.78 -4.25
N SER A 58 -8.08 32.98 -5.57
CA SER A 58 -8.97 32.21 -6.44
C SER A 58 -8.49 30.76 -6.63
N ALA A 59 -9.41 29.84 -6.93
CA ALA A 59 -9.09 28.45 -7.30
C ALA A 59 -7.99 28.32 -8.37
N LYS A 60 -7.88 29.30 -9.28
CA LYS A 60 -6.85 29.34 -10.33
C LYS A 60 -5.48 29.67 -9.76
N GLU A 61 -5.41 30.59 -8.79
CA GLU A 61 -4.16 30.98 -8.12
C GLU A 61 -3.68 29.88 -7.17
N ILE A 62 -4.59 29.28 -6.40
CA ILE A 62 -4.31 28.10 -5.56
C ILE A 62 -3.71 26.96 -6.42
N ARG A 63 -4.36 26.61 -7.53
CA ARG A 63 -3.84 25.58 -8.45
C ARG A 63 -2.46 25.94 -8.99
N LYS A 64 -2.25 27.17 -9.42
CA LYS A 64 -0.94 27.63 -9.93
C LYS A 64 0.14 27.52 -8.86
N LEU A 65 -0.15 27.93 -7.62
CA LEU A 65 0.77 27.85 -6.48
C LEU A 65 1.19 26.40 -6.20
N VAL A 66 0.22 25.48 -6.11
CA VAL A 66 0.46 24.04 -5.92
C VAL A 66 1.27 23.45 -7.08
N GLN A 67 0.95 23.79 -8.32
CA GLN A 67 1.70 23.34 -9.50
C GLN A 67 3.14 23.85 -9.51
N GLN A 68 3.37 25.13 -9.20
CA GLN A 68 4.71 25.70 -9.13
C GLN A 68 5.56 25.05 -8.03
N ALA A 69 4.98 24.79 -6.86
CA ALA A 69 5.66 24.09 -5.77
C ALA A 69 5.92 22.61 -6.08
N ALA A 70 5.00 21.93 -6.75
CA ALA A 70 5.21 20.56 -7.24
C ALA A 70 6.32 20.50 -8.30
N MET A 71 6.41 21.48 -9.19
CA MET A 71 7.39 21.53 -10.28
C MET A 71 8.77 22.08 -9.87
N SER A 72 8.92 22.70 -8.69
CA SER A 72 10.22 23.19 -8.21
C SER A 72 11.15 22.05 -7.77
N GLY A 73 10.58 20.89 -7.39
CA GLY A 73 11.32 19.78 -6.76
C GLY A 73 11.75 20.04 -5.31
N ASP A 74 11.36 21.18 -4.71
CA ASP A 74 11.63 21.47 -3.31
C ASP A 74 10.50 20.94 -2.41
N ALA A 75 10.79 19.83 -1.74
CA ALA A 75 9.88 19.18 -0.81
C ALA A 75 9.47 20.11 0.36
N SER A 76 10.31 21.05 0.78
CA SER A 76 10.00 21.98 1.88
C SER A 76 9.01 23.05 1.40
N ALA A 77 9.24 23.61 0.21
CA ALA A 77 8.32 24.57 -0.40
C ALA A 77 6.95 23.93 -0.71
N LEU A 78 6.93 22.68 -1.20
CA LEU A 78 5.69 21.93 -1.41
C LEU A 78 4.97 21.62 -0.09
N ALA A 79 5.70 21.25 0.97
CA ALA A 79 5.11 21.08 2.30
C ALA A 79 4.37 22.35 2.76
N GLU A 80 5.01 23.50 2.61
CA GLU A 80 4.48 24.77 3.11
C GLU A 80 3.26 25.25 2.30
N VAL A 81 3.31 25.16 0.97
CA VAL A 81 2.12 25.43 0.13
C VAL A 81 0.95 24.51 0.50
N LEU A 82 1.22 23.23 0.77
CA LEU A 82 0.17 22.30 1.21
C LEU A 82 -0.36 22.62 2.62
N ARG A 83 0.43 23.24 3.51
CA ARG A 83 -0.05 23.77 4.80
C ARG A 83 -1.00 24.94 4.59
N THR A 84 -0.54 26.00 3.90
CA THR A 84 -1.36 27.18 3.60
C THR A 84 -2.68 26.81 2.91
N VAL A 85 -2.62 25.96 1.89
CA VAL A 85 -3.81 25.52 1.14
C VAL A 85 -4.71 24.58 1.96
N GLY A 86 -4.17 23.85 2.94
CA GLY A 86 -4.94 22.98 3.82
C GLY A 86 -5.73 23.70 4.92
N LYS A 87 -5.38 24.96 5.21
CA LYS A 87 -6.11 25.86 6.13
C LYS A 87 -7.23 26.65 5.46
N MET A 88 -7.25 26.72 4.13
CA MET A 88 -8.27 27.48 3.41
C MET A 88 -9.64 26.79 3.48
N PRO A 89 -10.73 27.54 3.74
CA PRO A 89 -12.07 26.97 3.76
C PRO A 89 -12.52 26.52 2.37
N GLY A 90 -13.53 25.65 2.34
CA GLY A 90 -14.14 25.15 1.10
C GLY A 90 -13.34 24.04 0.39
N ARG A 91 -13.62 23.86 -0.91
CA ARG A 91 -13.17 22.70 -1.70
C ARG A 91 -11.96 22.97 -2.59
N ASP A 92 -11.68 24.24 -2.91
CA ASP A 92 -10.75 24.62 -3.97
C ASP A 92 -9.30 24.20 -3.70
N GLY A 93 -8.89 24.19 -2.41
CA GLY A 93 -7.59 23.67 -2.00
C GLY A 93 -7.42 22.19 -2.32
N ALA A 94 -8.33 21.36 -1.81
CA ALA A 94 -8.31 19.91 -2.07
C ALA A 94 -8.45 19.60 -3.57
N ALA A 95 -9.37 20.27 -4.28
CA ALA A 95 -9.55 20.12 -5.73
C ALA A 95 -8.28 20.47 -6.51
N SER A 96 -7.53 21.48 -6.08
CA SER A 96 -6.28 21.91 -6.74
C SER A 96 -5.13 20.94 -6.53
N VAL A 97 -4.97 20.41 -5.32
CA VAL A 97 -3.96 19.38 -5.02
C VAL A 97 -4.26 18.07 -5.75
N LEU A 98 -5.52 17.63 -5.72
CA LEU A 98 -5.97 16.42 -6.40
C LEU A 98 -5.87 16.52 -7.93
N ALA A 99 -6.22 17.68 -8.52
CA ALA A 99 -6.03 17.91 -9.95
C ALA A 99 -4.54 17.90 -10.35
N THR A 100 -3.67 18.45 -9.51
CA THR A 100 -2.21 18.44 -9.76
C THR A 100 -1.64 17.02 -9.68
N ALA A 101 -2.03 16.24 -8.66
CA ALA A 101 -1.65 14.83 -8.55
C ALA A 101 -2.18 13.99 -9.74
N ALA A 102 -3.40 14.27 -10.23
CA ALA A 102 -3.98 13.60 -11.39
C ALA A 102 -3.23 13.92 -12.69
N ALA A 103 -2.81 15.17 -12.90
CA ALA A 103 -1.96 15.56 -14.03
C ALA A 103 -0.59 14.85 -13.97
N LEU A 104 -0.08 14.60 -12.76
CA LEU A 104 1.15 13.86 -12.51
C LEU A 104 0.96 12.32 -12.46
N GLU A 105 -0.14 11.74 -12.99
CA GLU A 105 -0.35 10.26 -13.08
C GLU A 105 0.82 9.52 -13.79
N LYS A 106 1.67 10.24 -14.54
CA LYS A 106 2.94 9.74 -15.14
C LYS A 106 4.19 10.58 -14.83
N GLY A 107 4.11 11.50 -13.87
CA GLY A 107 5.23 12.33 -13.41
C GLY A 107 6.13 11.61 -12.38
N PRO A 108 7.04 12.33 -11.70
CA PRO A 108 7.88 11.79 -10.62
C PRO A 108 7.05 11.14 -9.50
N ASP A 109 7.56 10.06 -8.90
CA ASP A 109 6.85 9.32 -7.84
C ASP A 109 6.82 10.08 -6.51
N ASP A 110 7.92 10.73 -6.14
CA ASP A 110 8.06 11.48 -4.90
C ASP A 110 6.99 12.59 -4.76
N ILE A 111 6.88 13.45 -5.77
CA ILE A 111 5.92 14.56 -5.81
C ILE A 111 4.48 14.04 -5.89
N TYR A 112 4.23 12.98 -6.68
CA TYR A 112 2.90 12.35 -6.79
C TYR A 112 2.41 11.84 -5.43
N TRP A 113 3.23 11.05 -4.74
CA TRP A 113 2.89 10.51 -3.42
C TRP A 113 2.79 11.60 -2.36
N PHE A 114 3.63 12.63 -2.43
CA PHE A 114 3.58 13.77 -1.52
C PHE A 114 2.25 14.52 -1.62
N LEU A 115 1.81 14.90 -2.83
CA LEU A 115 0.53 15.59 -3.03
C LEU A 115 -0.66 14.79 -2.43
N LEU A 116 -0.67 13.47 -2.65
CA LEU A 116 -1.72 12.59 -2.10
C LEU A 116 -1.65 12.43 -0.57
N GLN A 117 -0.44 12.43 0.01
CA GLN A 117 -0.27 12.38 1.47
C GLN A 117 -0.62 13.72 2.13
N GLY A 118 -0.31 14.84 1.48
CA GLY A 118 -0.62 16.19 1.97
C GLY A 118 -2.11 16.48 2.02
N VAL A 119 -2.85 16.24 0.93
CA VAL A 119 -4.32 16.46 0.92
C VAL A 119 -5.05 15.54 1.90
N ALA A 120 -4.56 14.32 2.12
CA ALA A 120 -5.12 13.40 3.12
C ALA A 120 -4.91 13.88 4.58
N GLY A 121 -4.03 14.86 4.81
CA GLY A 121 -3.80 15.52 6.09
C GLY A 121 -4.68 16.76 6.35
N PHE A 122 -5.47 17.21 5.35
CA PHE A 122 -6.36 18.36 5.48
C PHE A 122 -7.45 18.12 6.54
N LYS A 123 -7.93 19.21 7.14
CA LYS A 123 -8.83 19.15 8.31
C LYS A 123 -10.27 19.60 8.02
N GLY A 124 -10.49 20.50 7.06
CA GLY A 124 -11.81 21.04 6.74
C GLY A 124 -12.82 20.02 6.15
N PRO A 125 -14.11 20.07 6.51
CA PRO A 125 -15.14 19.10 6.09
C PRO A 125 -15.35 19.03 4.58
N ASP A 126 -15.28 20.17 3.90
CA ASP A 126 -15.47 20.29 2.45
C ASP A 126 -14.34 19.60 1.66
N ALA A 127 -13.11 19.63 2.17
CA ALA A 127 -11.98 18.91 1.58
C ALA A 127 -12.25 17.39 1.51
N PHE A 128 -12.86 16.81 2.56
CA PHE A 128 -13.27 15.40 2.55
C PHE A 128 -14.44 15.11 1.61
N THR A 129 -15.29 16.11 1.36
CA THR A 129 -16.35 15.98 0.35
C THR A 129 -15.76 15.92 -1.05
N GLU A 130 -14.87 16.84 -1.42
CA GLU A 130 -14.18 16.79 -2.71
C GLU A 130 -13.32 15.53 -2.84
N MET A 131 -12.60 15.10 -1.79
CA MET A 131 -11.88 13.81 -1.80
C MET A 131 -12.82 12.63 -2.08
N GLY A 132 -14.00 12.59 -1.45
CA GLY A 132 -15.00 11.54 -1.67
C GLY A 132 -15.57 11.55 -3.10
N GLU A 133 -15.96 12.71 -3.59
CA GLU A 133 -16.41 12.89 -4.98
C GLU A 133 -15.31 12.52 -5.98
N PHE A 134 -14.07 12.96 -5.76
CA PHE A 134 -12.91 12.68 -6.59
C PHE A 134 -12.61 11.18 -6.67
N VAL A 135 -12.61 10.45 -5.54
CA VAL A 135 -12.41 9.00 -5.52
C VAL A 135 -13.44 8.27 -6.39
N ILE A 136 -14.71 8.69 -6.36
CA ILE A 136 -15.77 8.09 -7.18
C ILE A 136 -15.66 8.52 -8.65
N ARG A 137 -15.37 9.80 -8.92
CA ARG A 137 -15.13 10.39 -10.25
C ARG A 137 -14.00 9.67 -10.98
N TYR A 138 -12.93 9.32 -10.26
CA TYR A 138 -11.73 8.66 -10.78
C TYR A 138 -11.59 7.17 -10.42
N LYS A 139 -12.67 6.48 -10.01
CA LYS A 139 -12.63 5.08 -9.50
C LYS A 139 -11.98 4.03 -10.41
N SER A 140 -11.90 4.30 -11.71
CA SER A 140 -11.23 3.44 -12.71
C SER A 140 -9.74 3.74 -12.90
N LYS A 141 -9.18 4.73 -12.19
CA LYS A 141 -7.77 5.16 -12.26
C LYS A 141 -6.97 4.67 -11.05
N ALA A 142 -5.65 4.78 -11.15
CA ALA A 142 -4.72 4.47 -10.07
C ALA A 142 -4.94 5.40 -8.86
N ILE A 143 -4.98 6.72 -9.13
CA ILE A 143 -5.06 7.78 -8.14
C ILE A 143 -6.21 7.66 -7.12
N ALA A 144 -7.35 7.06 -7.49
CA ALA A 144 -8.45 6.83 -6.56
C ALA A 144 -8.11 5.81 -5.46
N ARG A 145 -7.31 4.78 -5.77
CA ARG A 145 -6.81 3.79 -4.79
C ARG A 145 -5.69 4.39 -3.96
N ASP A 146 -4.82 5.13 -4.62
CA ASP A 146 -3.65 5.74 -3.99
C ASP A 146 -4.03 6.82 -2.99
N LEU A 147 -5.05 7.64 -3.29
CA LEU A 147 -5.67 8.57 -2.34
C LEU A 147 -6.32 7.86 -1.15
N LEU A 148 -7.06 6.76 -1.40
CA LEU A 148 -7.61 5.94 -0.31
C LEU A 148 -6.53 5.34 0.58
N ASN A 149 -5.36 4.99 0.02
CA ASN A 149 -4.22 4.53 0.81
C ASN A 149 -3.63 5.65 1.69
N SER A 150 -3.47 6.87 1.15
CA SER A 150 -3.03 8.03 1.93
C SER A 150 -4.00 8.35 3.08
N LEU A 151 -5.32 8.25 2.84
CA LEU A 151 -6.37 8.47 3.84
C LEU A 151 -6.39 7.44 4.99
N ARG A 152 -5.66 6.32 4.92
CA ARG A 152 -5.60 5.33 6.02
C ARG A 152 -4.96 5.87 7.31
N LYS A 153 -4.16 6.95 7.20
CA LYS A 153 -3.63 7.68 8.35
C LYS A 153 -4.62 8.69 8.93
N CYS A 154 -5.61 9.11 8.16
CA CYS A 154 -6.55 10.14 8.59
C CYS A 154 -7.32 9.68 9.84
N ARG A 155 -7.51 10.61 10.78
CA ARG A 155 -8.29 10.41 12.01
C ARG A 155 -9.46 11.39 12.14
N SER A 156 -9.57 12.36 11.22
CA SER A 156 -10.66 13.34 11.20
C SER A 156 -12.03 12.66 11.12
N LYS A 157 -13.01 13.16 11.90
CA LYS A 157 -14.40 12.70 11.86
C LYS A 157 -15.01 12.79 10.45
N TYR A 158 -14.53 13.75 9.64
CA TYR A 158 -14.95 13.97 8.25
C TYR A 158 -14.47 12.90 7.25
N ALA A 159 -13.51 12.02 7.60
CA ALA A 159 -13.15 10.87 6.77
C ALA A 159 -14.39 9.98 6.44
N ASN A 160 -15.41 10.01 7.29
CA ASN A 160 -16.71 9.38 7.07
C ASN A 160 -17.41 9.85 5.77
N ARG A 161 -17.23 11.10 5.35
CA ARG A 161 -17.74 11.64 4.06
C ARG A 161 -17.14 10.93 2.85
N VAL A 162 -15.90 10.41 2.96
CA VAL A 162 -15.26 9.57 1.94
C VAL A 162 -15.71 8.11 2.09
N ILE A 163 -15.68 7.57 3.31
CA ILE A 163 -16.02 6.17 3.61
C ILE A 163 -17.42 5.82 3.09
N ARG A 164 -18.44 6.62 3.40
CA ARG A 164 -19.84 6.41 2.98
C ARG A 164 -19.95 6.24 1.46
N ARG A 165 -19.47 7.23 0.71
CA ARG A 165 -19.52 7.28 -0.76
C ARG A 165 -18.78 6.09 -1.40
N VAL A 166 -17.66 5.65 -0.82
CA VAL A 166 -16.90 4.50 -1.33
C VAL A 166 -17.55 3.15 -0.99
N LEU A 167 -18.15 3.00 0.19
CA LEU A 167 -18.90 1.79 0.56
C LEU A 167 -20.17 1.60 -0.28
N GLU A 168 -20.76 2.70 -0.77
CA GLU A 168 -21.91 2.70 -1.68
C GLU A 168 -21.52 2.48 -3.14
N GLN A 169 -20.56 3.25 -3.67
CA GLN A 169 -20.35 3.42 -5.13
C GLN A 169 -18.98 2.94 -5.65
N GLY A 170 -18.07 2.58 -4.74
CA GLY A 170 -16.74 2.06 -5.05
C GLY A 170 -16.75 0.60 -5.53
N SER A 171 -15.65 0.17 -6.17
CA SER A 171 -15.44 -1.25 -6.49
C SER A 171 -15.09 -2.06 -5.23
N ALA A 172 -15.23 -3.39 -5.29
CA ALA A 172 -15.10 -4.25 -4.10
C ALA A 172 -13.75 -4.13 -3.37
N ASP A 173 -12.67 -3.84 -4.08
CA ASP A 173 -11.35 -3.53 -3.52
C ASP A 173 -11.32 -2.17 -2.80
N MET A 174 -11.91 -1.12 -3.41
CA MET A 174 -12.06 0.19 -2.78
C MET A 174 -12.96 0.15 -1.55
N GLN A 175 -14.02 -0.68 -1.56
CA GLN A 175 -14.86 -0.93 -0.38
C GLN A 175 -14.07 -1.54 0.78
N MET A 176 -13.15 -2.48 0.50
CA MET A 176 -12.23 -3.01 1.52
C MET A 176 -11.28 -1.92 2.06
N MET A 177 -10.76 -1.04 1.20
CA MET A 177 -9.94 0.09 1.66
C MET A 177 -10.74 1.08 2.52
N ALA A 178 -12.02 1.34 2.19
CA ALA A 178 -12.88 2.19 3.00
C ALA A 178 -13.14 1.60 4.40
N VAL A 179 -13.30 0.28 4.51
CA VAL A 179 -13.37 -0.42 5.82
C VAL A 179 -12.06 -0.29 6.61
N ASP A 180 -10.91 -0.34 5.94
CA ASP A 180 -9.61 -0.12 6.59
C ASP A 180 -9.44 1.30 7.14
N ILE A 181 -9.94 2.30 6.42
CA ILE A 181 -9.95 3.70 6.91
C ILE A 181 -10.92 3.79 8.10
N ALA A 182 -12.14 3.28 7.95
CA ALA A 182 -13.18 3.29 8.98
C ALA A 182 -12.70 2.68 10.31
N ALA A 183 -11.99 1.54 10.27
CA ALA A 183 -11.45 0.88 11.47
C ALA A 183 -10.47 1.73 12.29
N ASN A 184 -10.04 2.89 11.78
CA ASN A 184 -9.15 3.83 12.45
C ASN A 184 -9.80 5.17 12.83
N VAL A 185 -11.10 5.36 12.59
CA VAL A 185 -11.84 6.60 12.89
C VAL A 185 -12.94 6.28 13.92
N PRO A 186 -12.62 6.23 15.23
CA PRO A 186 -13.52 5.71 16.26
C PRO A 186 -14.50 6.75 16.80
N VAL A 187 -15.32 7.30 15.91
CA VAL A 187 -16.51 8.09 16.25
C VAL A 187 -17.78 7.26 16.04
N ARG A 188 -18.87 7.63 16.74
CA ARG A 188 -20.20 6.99 16.63
C ARG A 188 -20.69 6.88 15.17
N ARG A 189 -20.52 7.95 14.39
CA ARG A 189 -20.88 8.04 12.96
C ARG A 189 -20.25 6.95 12.09
N THR A 190 -19.04 6.48 12.42
CA THR A 190 -18.36 5.43 11.67
C THR A 190 -19.04 4.07 11.83
N VAL A 191 -19.53 3.76 13.04
CA VAL A 191 -20.30 2.53 13.29
C VAL A 191 -21.65 2.60 12.58
N ASP A 192 -22.33 3.74 12.66
CA ASP A 192 -23.61 3.99 11.97
C ASP A 192 -23.49 3.82 10.43
N ILE A 193 -22.36 4.20 9.82
CA ILE A 193 -22.11 3.98 8.39
C ILE A 193 -21.81 2.50 8.05
N LEU A 194 -21.14 1.76 8.94
CA LEU A 194 -20.80 0.36 8.70
C LEU A 194 -22.00 -0.60 8.83
N MET A 195 -22.95 -0.31 9.72
CA MET A 195 -24.07 -1.21 10.03
C MET A 195 -25.02 -1.51 8.84
N PRO A 196 -25.49 -0.54 8.04
CA PRO A 196 -26.29 -0.81 6.84
C PRO A 196 -25.54 -1.65 5.80
N ILE A 197 -24.23 -1.48 5.71
CA ILE A 197 -23.37 -2.25 4.80
C ILE A 197 -23.19 -3.68 5.32
N LEU A 198 -23.06 -3.87 6.64
CA LEU A 198 -23.05 -5.21 7.25
C LEU A 198 -24.34 -5.97 6.93
N ALA A 199 -25.50 -5.34 7.12
CA ALA A 199 -26.81 -5.93 6.78
C ALA A 199 -26.93 -6.28 5.29
N ARG A 200 -26.45 -5.39 4.40
CA ARG A 200 -26.38 -5.62 2.95
C ARG A 200 -25.51 -6.82 2.58
N GLU A 201 -24.40 -7.05 3.28
CA GLU A 201 -23.52 -8.20 3.03
C GLU A 201 -24.07 -9.49 3.65
N ASP A 202 -24.65 -9.44 4.84
CA ASP A 202 -25.28 -10.59 5.52
C ASP A 202 -26.42 -11.20 4.69
N ALA A 203 -27.28 -10.36 4.11
CA ALA A 203 -28.35 -10.80 3.22
C ALA A 203 -27.87 -11.64 2.02
N LYS A 204 -26.60 -11.50 1.60
CA LYS A 204 -26.00 -12.30 0.50
C LYS A 204 -25.71 -13.75 0.90
N GLU A 205 -25.60 -14.05 2.20
CA GLU A 205 -25.37 -15.40 2.73
C GLU A 205 -26.60 -16.30 2.59
N LYS A 206 -27.80 -15.72 2.43
CA LYS A 206 -29.09 -16.42 2.32
C LYS A 206 -29.35 -17.37 3.50
N GLY A 207 -29.07 -16.90 4.72
CA GLY A 207 -29.20 -17.68 5.95
C GLY A 207 -28.16 -18.81 6.04
N GLY A 208 -26.88 -18.47 5.90
CA GLY A 208 -25.76 -19.42 5.99
C GLY A 208 -25.61 -20.40 4.81
N LYS A 209 -26.43 -20.30 3.75
CA LYS A 209 -26.35 -21.16 2.55
C LYS A 209 -25.19 -20.81 1.63
N LYS A 210 -24.55 -19.65 1.83
CA LYS A 210 -23.33 -19.21 1.17
C LYS A 210 -22.33 -18.75 2.23
N PRO A 211 -21.02 -18.90 1.99
CA PRO A 211 -20.01 -18.36 2.88
C PRO A 211 -20.07 -16.83 2.93
N ALA A 212 -19.71 -16.26 4.08
CA ALA A 212 -19.61 -14.83 4.29
C ALA A 212 -18.78 -14.13 3.20
N THR A 213 -19.16 -12.91 2.82
CA THR A 213 -18.36 -12.12 1.87
C THR A 213 -17.06 -11.64 2.52
N ALA A 214 -16.04 -11.35 1.72
CA ALA A 214 -14.80 -10.77 2.23
C ALA A 214 -15.06 -9.42 2.91
N LEU A 215 -16.00 -8.64 2.38
CA LEU A 215 -16.42 -7.35 2.93
C LEU A 215 -17.12 -7.52 4.28
N LYS A 216 -18.04 -8.50 4.45
CA LYS A 216 -18.67 -8.78 5.75
C LYS A 216 -17.63 -9.04 6.85
N ARG A 217 -16.69 -9.95 6.59
CA ARG A 217 -15.59 -10.27 7.53
C ARG A 217 -14.70 -9.07 7.85
N ALA A 218 -14.44 -8.21 6.86
CA ALA A 218 -13.69 -6.98 7.09
C ALA A 218 -14.46 -5.99 7.97
N ILE A 219 -15.77 -5.81 7.73
CA ILE A 219 -16.63 -4.94 8.53
C ILE A 219 -16.72 -5.44 9.96
N ILE A 220 -16.90 -6.74 10.20
CA ILE A 220 -16.90 -7.31 11.55
C ILE A 220 -15.57 -7.01 12.25
N ALA A 221 -14.44 -7.34 11.62
CA ALA A 221 -13.12 -7.04 12.21
C ALA A 221 -12.85 -5.54 12.42
N ALA A 222 -13.47 -4.65 11.64
CA ALA A 222 -13.45 -3.21 11.88
C ALA A 222 -14.34 -2.82 13.07
N LEU A 223 -15.55 -3.36 13.19
CA LEU A 223 -16.43 -3.14 14.35
C LEU A 223 -15.80 -3.66 15.65
N GLU A 224 -15.16 -4.82 15.65
CA GLU A 224 -14.41 -5.36 16.80
C GLU A 224 -13.17 -4.53 17.18
N ALA A 225 -12.61 -3.78 16.23
CA ALA A 225 -11.51 -2.83 16.46
C ALA A 225 -12.03 -1.48 17.00
N LEU A 226 -13.16 -1.02 16.47
CA LEU A 226 -13.82 0.24 16.84
C LEU A 226 -14.48 0.17 18.21
N THR A 227 -15.13 -0.93 18.55
CA THR A 227 -15.96 -1.08 19.77
C THR A 227 -15.25 -1.85 20.89
N ARG A 228 -14.11 -2.50 20.58
CA ARG A 228 -13.43 -3.52 21.41
C ARG A 228 -14.29 -4.76 21.75
N GLN A 229 -15.53 -4.84 21.30
CA GLN A 229 -16.43 -5.98 21.54
C GLN A 229 -16.13 -7.16 20.61
N GLN A 230 -16.49 -8.37 21.04
CA GLN A 230 -16.38 -9.61 20.25
C GLN A 230 -17.75 -10.28 20.14
N LEU A 231 -18.58 -9.80 19.20
CA LEU A 231 -19.96 -10.27 19.00
C LEU A 231 -20.10 -11.33 17.89
N GLY A 232 -19.01 -11.60 17.17
CA GLY A 232 -18.92 -12.60 16.10
C GLY A 232 -19.66 -12.20 14.81
N ASP A 233 -19.89 -13.18 13.93
CA ASP A 233 -20.42 -12.98 12.57
C ASP A 233 -21.95 -12.71 12.50
N SER A 234 -22.61 -12.50 13.64
CA SER A 234 -24.08 -12.35 13.75
C SER A 234 -24.51 -10.89 13.63
N LEU A 235 -25.18 -10.53 12.54
CA LEU A 235 -25.79 -9.21 12.35
C LEU A 235 -26.72 -8.83 13.53
N ILE A 236 -27.57 -9.76 13.98
CA ILE A 236 -28.54 -9.54 15.06
C ILE A 236 -27.84 -9.18 16.38
N ASN A 237 -26.66 -9.75 16.64
CA ASN A 237 -25.88 -9.41 17.83
C ASN A 237 -25.37 -7.97 17.74
N TRP A 238 -24.80 -7.58 16.59
CA TRP A 238 -24.29 -6.22 16.36
C TRP A 238 -25.42 -5.17 16.39
N GLU A 239 -26.55 -5.40 15.73
CA GLU A 239 -27.71 -4.50 15.74
C GLU A 239 -28.32 -4.36 17.15
N GLY A 240 -28.55 -5.50 17.83
CA GLY A 240 -29.15 -5.52 19.17
C GLY A 240 -28.25 -5.00 20.29
N TRP A 241 -26.93 -5.01 20.08
CA TRP A 241 -25.96 -4.36 20.96
C TRP A 241 -25.86 -2.87 20.65
N TRP A 242 -25.62 -2.50 19.39
CA TRP A 242 -25.41 -1.09 19.01
C TRP A 242 -26.64 -0.23 19.28
N SER A 243 -27.86 -0.74 19.04
CA SER A 243 -29.10 -0.02 19.38
C SER A 243 -29.25 0.38 20.86
N LYS A 244 -28.51 -0.25 21.78
CA LYS A 244 -28.49 0.08 23.21
C LYS A 244 -27.31 0.98 23.56
N GLU A 245 -26.13 0.62 23.08
CA GLU A 245 -24.88 1.30 23.46
C GLU A 245 -24.64 2.60 22.69
N ARG A 246 -25.26 2.80 21.51
CA ARG A 246 -25.08 3.99 20.64
C ARG A 246 -25.25 5.33 21.38
N VAL A 247 -26.13 5.40 22.37
CA VAL A 247 -26.41 6.61 23.17
C VAL A 247 -25.28 6.92 24.15
N ARG A 248 -24.42 5.96 24.49
CA ARG A 248 -23.34 6.14 25.48
C ARG A 248 -22.06 6.78 24.94
N GLY A 249 -21.98 7.01 23.62
CA GLY A 249 -20.74 7.44 22.96
C GLY A 249 -19.71 6.31 22.79
N LEU A 250 -18.89 6.38 21.74
CA LEU A 250 -17.93 5.31 21.44
C LEU A 250 -16.67 5.39 22.32
N LYS A 251 -16.29 6.57 22.82
CA LYS A 251 -15.19 6.79 23.78
C LYS A 251 -15.42 6.01 25.08
N VAL A 252 -16.57 6.22 25.72
CA VAL A 252 -16.99 5.52 26.96
C VAL A 252 -16.98 4.00 26.79
N ILE A 253 -17.59 3.47 25.72
CA ILE A 253 -17.61 2.03 25.42
C ILE A 253 -16.19 1.45 25.32
N ARG A 254 -15.26 2.21 24.74
CA ARG A 254 -13.88 1.76 24.53
C ARG A 254 -13.06 1.83 25.81
N ASP A 255 -13.25 2.85 26.64
CA ASP A 255 -12.47 3.04 27.87
C ASP A 255 -12.86 2.06 28.98
N GLU A 256 -14.12 1.63 29.02
CA GLU A 256 -14.59 0.54 29.89
C GLU A 256 -14.19 -0.86 29.43
N ALA A 257 -13.78 -1.04 28.17
CA ALA A 257 -13.46 -2.34 27.60
C ALA A 257 -12.04 -2.82 27.96
N GLU A 258 -11.92 -4.07 28.43
CA GLU A 258 -10.63 -4.70 28.76
C GLU A 258 -9.64 -4.65 27.57
N ASP A 259 -8.44 -4.14 27.80
CA ASP A 259 -7.44 -3.98 26.74
C ASP A 259 -6.75 -5.31 26.39
N GLN A 260 -7.35 -6.05 25.47
CA GLN A 260 -6.79 -7.26 24.89
C GLN A 260 -5.78 -6.92 23.75
N THR A 261 -4.70 -6.22 24.10
CA THR A 261 -3.62 -5.89 23.14
C THR A 261 -2.73 -7.10 22.85
N ALA A 262 -2.90 -7.70 21.66
CA ALA A 262 -2.06 -8.81 21.21
C ALA A 262 -0.64 -8.34 20.83
N THR A 263 0.39 -8.99 21.38
CA THR A 263 1.79 -8.77 21.02
C THR A 263 2.21 -9.70 19.88
N THR A 264 2.25 -9.17 18.66
CA THR A 264 2.41 -9.94 17.40
C THR A 264 3.86 -10.31 17.04
N GLY A 265 4.86 -9.89 17.81
CA GLY A 265 6.28 -10.19 17.53
C GLY A 265 6.87 -9.53 16.26
N LEU A 266 6.09 -8.70 15.57
CA LEU A 266 6.47 -7.97 14.37
C LEU A 266 7.29 -6.71 14.71
N ALA A 267 8.14 -6.25 13.78
CA ALA A 267 8.87 -4.99 13.91
C ALA A 267 7.95 -3.76 14.04
N ARG A 268 6.70 -3.85 13.56
CA ARG A 268 5.62 -2.91 13.86
C ARG A 268 4.27 -3.62 14.09
N PRO A 269 3.35 -3.04 14.87
CA PRO A 269 1.97 -3.48 14.93
C PRO A 269 1.28 -3.46 13.56
N LEU A 270 0.35 -4.40 13.37
CA LEU A 270 -0.59 -4.40 12.26
C LEU A 270 -1.67 -3.33 12.48
N ASP A 271 -2.30 -2.87 11.39
CA ASP A 271 -3.53 -2.07 11.53
C ASP A 271 -4.65 -2.91 12.18
N PRO A 272 -5.67 -2.30 12.81
CA PRO A 272 -6.59 -3.05 13.66
C PRO A 272 -7.31 -4.22 12.96
N VAL A 273 -7.69 -4.05 11.69
CA VAL A 273 -8.34 -5.10 10.90
C VAL A 273 -7.35 -6.22 10.56
N ARG A 274 -6.12 -5.89 10.16
CA ARG A 274 -5.07 -6.89 9.95
C ARG A 274 -4.67 -7.60 11.24
N ALA A 275 -4.63 -6.91 12.38
CA ALA A 275 -4.34 -7.50 13.69
C ALA A 275 -5.38 -8.58 14.05
N ARG A 276 -6.68 -8.29 13.87
CA ARG A 276 -7.75 -9.30 14.03
C ARG A 276 -7.62 -10.45 13.04
N GLN A 277 -7.26 -10.18 11.78
CA GLN A 277 -7.05 -11.23 10.76
C GLN A 277 -5.79 -12.08 11.00
N PHE A 278 -4.79 -11.54 11.70
CA PHE A 278 -3.57 -12.24 12.11
C PHE A 278 -3.85 -13.24 13.23
N LEU A 279 -4.80 -12.97 14.13
CA LEU A 279 -5.24 -13.93 15.15
C LEU A 279 -5.68 -15.24 14.49
N GLY A 280 -4.99 -16.33 14.83
CA GLY A 280 -5.16 -17.66 14.23
C GLY A 280 -4.39 -17.90 12.92
N LEU A 281 -3.42 -17.06 12.54
CA LEU A 281 -2.28 -17.51 11.72
C LEU A 281 -1.40 -18.49 12.51
N GLU A 282 -1.25 -18.25 13.83
CA GLU A 282 -0.61 -19.15 14.79
C GLU A 282 -1.27 -20.55 14.82
N GLU A 283 -2.55 -20.65 14.42
CA GLU A 283 -3.33 -21.90 14.33
C GLU A 283 -3.21 -22.61 12.98
N MET A 284 -2.37 -22.12 12.05
CA MET A 284 -2.13 -22.81 10.78
C MET A 284 -1.60 -24.24 11.04
N PRO A 285 -2.08 -25.27 10.30
CA PRO A 285 -1.66 -26.65 10.58
C PRO A 285 -0.15 -26.82 10.52
N ALA A 286 0.44 -27.51 11.50
CA ALA A 286 1.87 -27.79 11.53
C ALA A 286 2.32 -28.48 10.22
N GLY A 287 3.43 -27.99 9.65
CA GLY A 287 3.93 -28.43 8.34
C GLY A 287 3.19 -27.86 7.12
N SER A 288 2.23 -26.94 7.30
CA SER A 288 1.60 -26.22 6.17
C SER A 288 2.43 -25.04 5.65
N VAL A 289 3.40 -24.57 6.44
CA VAL A 289 4.42 -23.59 6.05
C VAL A 289 5.79 -24.28 6.05
N LEU A 290 6.48 -24.24 4.92
CA LEU A 290 7.81 -24.82 4.73
C LEU A 290 8.81 -23.71 4.39
N VAL A 291 9.98 -23.73 5.02
CA VAL A 291 11.13 -22.87 4.70
C VAL A 291 12.22 -23.74 4.09
N VAL A 292 12.77 -23.32 2.95
CA VAL A 292 13.83 -24.01 2.23
C VAL A 292 15.09 -23.18 2.33
N LYS A 293 16.09 -23.70 3.06
CA LYS A 293 17.39 -23.03 3.28
C LYS A 293 18.53 -23.65 2.48
N GLY A 294 19.63 -22.90 2.36
CA GLY A 294 20.91 -23.45 1.94
C GLY A 294 21.49 -24.45 2.96
N PRO A 295 22.30 -25.43 2.51
CA PRO A 295 23.00 -26.35 3.41
C PRO A 295 24.21 -25.67 4.07
N THR A 296 24.55 -26.05 5.29
CA THR A 296 25.76 -25.53 5.94
C THR A 296 27.02 -26.13 5.29
N ALA A 297 27.99 -25.29 4.92
CA ALA A 297 29.21 -25.74 4.25
C ALA A 297 30.16 -26.51 5.19
N ALA A 298 31.05 -27.34 4.65
CA ALA A 298 31.95 -28.18 5.47
C ALA A 298 32.94 -27.39 6.36
N ASN A 299 33.19 -26.12 6.08
CA ASN A 299 33.97 -25.19 6.92
C ASN A 299 33.13 -24.45 7.97
N GLY A 300 31.84 -24.74 8.10
CA GLY A 300 30.92 -24.05 8.99
C GLY A 300 30.41 -22.70 8.47
N PHE A 301 30.70 -22.33 7.21
CA PHE A 301 30.10 -21.15 6.60
C PHE A 301 28.59 -21.39 6.41
N ASP A 302 27.78 -20.50 7.00
CA ASP A 302 26.35 -20.50 6.74
C ASP A 302 26.10 -19.97 5.32
N THR A 303 25.35 -20.75 4.55
CA THR A 303 24.99 -20.40 3.18
C THR A 303 23.59 -19.82 3.09
N ASN A 304 22.84 -19.80 4.19
CA ASN A 304 21.53 -19.16 4.33
C ASN A 304 21.72 -17.67 4.63
N TYR A 305 21.10 -16.76 3.87
CA TYR A 305 21.35 -15.32 4.03
C TYR A 305 20.22 -14.53 4.69
N ASP A 306 18.98 -15.03 4.62
CA ASP A 306 17.80 -14.26 5.01
C ASP A 306 17.17 -14.74 6.31
N HIS A 307 17.36 -16.03 6.63
CA HIS A 307 16.83 -16.66 7.83
C HIS A 307 15.33 -16.40 8.08
N ILE A 308 14.49 -16.51 7.04
CA ILE A 308 13.03 -16.27 7.14
C ILE A 308 12.39 -17.12 8.25
N GLU A 309 12.95 -18.30 8.56
CA GLU A 309 12.53 -19.12 9.70
C GLU A 309 12.55 -18.36 11.04
N GLN A 310 13.55 -17.50 11.27
CA GLN A 310 13.65 -16.68 12.48
C GLN A 310 12.56 -15.60 12.53
N VAL A 311 12.18 -15.03 11.38
CA VAL A 311 11.06 -14.08 11.28
C VAL A 311 9.75 -14.81 11.62
N LEU A 312 9.52 -15.99 11.05
CA LEU A 312 8.33 -16.82 11.29
C LEU A 312 8.22 -17.25 12.76
N ASP A 313 9.32 -17.69 13.37
CA ASP A 313 9.38 -18.07 14.79
C ASP A 313 9.08 -16.88 15.70
N ARG A 314 9.64 -15.69 15.41
CA ARG A 314 9.41 -14.46 16.17
C ARG A 314 7.94 -14.02 16.13
N ILE A 315 7.25 -14.23 15.01
CA ILE A 315 5.81 -13.98 14.84
C ILE A 315 4.92 -15.20 15.15
N LYS A 316 5.50 -16.26 15.75
CA LYS A 316 4.83 -17.49 16.21
C LYS A 316 4.08 -18.28 15.11
N VAL A 317 4.52 -18.18 13.86
CA VAL A 317 3.97 -18.97 12.76
C VAL A 317 4.70 -20.32 12.69
N ALA A 318 3.99 -21.39 13.03
CA ALA A 318 4.51 -22.75 13.00
C ALA A 318 4.97 -23.14 11.59
N ASN A 319 6.28 -23.39 11.46
CA ASN A 319 6.94 -23.69 10.19
C ASN A 319 7.74 -25.00 10.26
N THR A 320 8.28 -25.43 9.12
CA THR A 320 9.20 -26.56 9.04
C THR A 320 10.36 -26.14 8.14
N VAL A 321 11.59 -26.31 8.60
CA VAL A 321 12.79 -25.93 7.85
C VAL A 321 13.40 -27.18 7.22
N VAL A 322 13.71 -27.11 5.93
CA VAL A 322 14.40 -28.17 5.17
C VAL A 322 15.54 -27.61 4.34
N GLU A 323 16.54 -28.43 4.04
CA GLU A 323 17.60 -28.07 3.10
C GLU A 323 17.17 -28.33 1.65
N LYS A 324 17.70 -27.54 0.72
CA LYS A 324 17.47 -27.70 -0.74
C LYS A 324 17.57 -29.14 -1.24
N GLY A 325 18.50 -29.93 -0.69
CA GLY A 325 18.71 -31.33 -1.07
C GLY A 325 17.53 -32.27 -0.75
N GLU A 326 16.75 -31.98 0.30
CA GLU A 326 15.59 -32.80 0.67
C GLU A 326 14.46 -32.69 -0.37
N LEU A 327 14.32 -31.53 -1.02
CA LEU A 327 13.38 -31.37 -2.13
C LEU A 327 13.73 -32.21 -3.36
N GLU A 328 14.99 -32.65 -3.50
CA GLU A 328 15.46 -33.47 -4.60
C GLU A 328 15.11 -34.95 -4.43
N ASP A 329 14.85 -35.40 -3.20
CA ASP A 329 14.41 -36.76 -2.90
C ASP A 329 13.00 -36.99 -3.50
N PRO A 330 12.79 -38.00 -4.36
CA PRO A 330 11.47 -38.31 -4.93
C PRO A 330 10.37 -38.62 -3.89
N SER A 331 10.75 -39.08 -2.70
CA SER A 331 9.83 -39.40 -1.59
C SER A 331 9.34 -38.19 -0.80
N PHE A 332 10.06 -37.05 -0.85
CA PHE A 332 9.67 -35.84 -0.15
C PHE A 332 8.41 -35.21 -0.79
N SER A 333 7.27 -35.31 -0.09
CA SER A 333 5.96 -34.82 -0.54
C SER A 333 5.66 -33.40 -0.06
N LEU A 334 5.02 -32.62 -0.94
CA LEU A 334 4.51 -31.27 -0.66
C LEU A 334 2.98 -31.22 -0.51
N ASP A 335 2.28 -32.37 -0.42
CA ASP A 335 0.81 -32.43 -0.53
C ASP A 335 0.07 -31.78 0.65
N LYS A 336 0.74 -31.58 1.80
CA LYS A 336 0.21 -30.86 2.97
C LYS A 336 0.70 -29.41 3.09
N VAL A 337 1.64 -29.00 2.22
CA VAL A 337 2.28 -27.69 2.26
C VAL A 337 1.44 -26.68 1.50
N ALA A 338 1.04 -25.58 2.16
CA ALA A 338 0.25 -24.50 1.60
C ALA A 338 1.13 -23.31 1.16
N ALA A 339 2.17 -23.01 1.94
CA ALA A 339 3.16 -21.97 1.65
C ALA A 339 4.59 -22.54 1.66
N ILE A 340 5.42 -22.10 0.71
CA ILE A 340 6.86 -22.36 0.69
C ILE A 340 7.58 -21.02 0.63
N PHE A 341 8.50 -20.81 1.57
CA PHE A 341 9.50 -19.75 1.55
C PHE A 341 10.83 -20.36 1.11
N ILE A 342 11.55 -19.68 0.23
CA ILE A 342 12.90 -20.09 -0.18
C ILE A 342 13.83 -18.91 0.08
N ASN A 343 14.73 -19.11 1.03
CA ASN A 343 15.71 -18.11 1.42
C ASN A 343 16.76 -17.96 0.30
N CYS A 344 17.17 -16.74 0.00
CA CYS A 344 18.42 -16.47 -0.69
C CYS A 344 19.56 -17.16 0.06
N SER A 345 20.44 -17.76 -0.74
CA SER A 345 21.51 -18.60 -0.25
C SER A 345 22.62 -18.75 -1.29
N GLN A 346 23.77 -19.29 -0.90
CA GLN A 346 24.94 -19.38 -1.76
C GLN A 346 24.73 -20.30 -2.99
N ILE A 347 24.39 -19.70 -4.14
CA ILE A 347 24.22 -20.42 -5.42
C ILE A 347 25.45 -20.39 -6.33
N HIS A 348 26.48 -19.62 -5.98
CA HIS A 348 27.73 -19.51 -6.73
C HIS A 348 28.78 -20.48 -6.19
N GLN A 349 29.86 -20.68 -6.95
CA GLN A 349 30.90 -21.65 -6.62
C GLN A 349 31.88 -21.06 -5.59
N PHE A 350 32.11 -21.75 -4.46
CA PHE A 350 32.95 -21.27 -3.36
C PHE A 350 33.72 -22.39 -2.65
N CYS A 351 34.73 -22.02 -1.86
CA CYS A 351 35.57 -22.97 -1.12
C CYS A 351 34.96 -23.33 0.25
N GLN A 352 34.91 -24.62 0.57
CA GLN A 352 34.44 -25.16 1.85
C GLN A 352 35.51 -25.90 2.65
N SER A 353 36.79 -25.81 2.26
CA SER A 353 37.90 -26.42 3.02
C SER A 353 37.89 -25.95 4.50
N PRO A 354 37.91 -26.85 5.49
CA PRO A 354 37.94 -26.47 6.91
C PRO A 354 39.11 -25.54 7.25
N GLY A 355 38.84 -24.51 8.06
CA GLY A 355 39.85 -23.51 8.44
C GLY A 355 40.18 -22.46 7.36
N HIS A 356 39.60 -22.56 6.16
CA HIS A 356 39.74 -21.52 5.15
C HIS A 356 38.68 -20.44 5.33
N THR A 357 39.12 -19.18 5.29
CA THR A 357 38.24 -18.01 5.31
C THR A 357 37.91 -17.51 3.90
N ALA A 358 36.75 -16.86 3.81
CA ALA A 358 36.42 -15.96 2.72
C ALA A 358 37.34 -14.74 2.78
N GLY A 359 38.05 -14.47 1.68
CA GLY A 359 38.91 -13.29 1.53
C GLY A 359 38.13 -12.01 1.27
N ALA A 360 38.82 -10.91 0.98
CA ALA A 360 38.15 -9.63 0.73
C ALA A 360 37.14 -9.70 -0.44
N TYR A 361 36.00 -8.99 -0.33
CA TYR A 361 35.02 -8.89 -1.42
C TYR A 361 35.61 -8.03 -2.55
N THR A 362 35.74 -8.62 -3.75
CA THR A 362 36.41 -7.97 -4.90
C THR A 362 35.45 -7.46 -5.99
N GLY A 363 34.14 -7.43 -5.71
CA GLY A 363 33.12 -6.89 -6.63
C GLY A 363 32.98 -7.66 -7.95
N LYS A 364 33.40 -8.94 -7.96
CA LYS A 364 33.26 -9.86 -9.10
C LYS A 364 32.84 -11.25 -8.61
N ARG A 365 31.61 -11.35 -8.11
CA ARG A 365 30.88 -12.58 -7.76
C ARG A 365 31.63 -13.52 -6.81
N LEU A 366 31.54 -13.16 -5.53
CA LEU A 366 32.05 -13.82 -4.31
C LEU A 366 33.48 -13.48 -3.85
N HIS A 367 33.66 -13.68 -2.54
CA HIS A 367 34.93 -13.78 -1.85
C HIS A 367 35.82 -14.86 -2.48
N LYS A 368 37.05 -14.51 -2.86
CA LYS A 368 38.06 -15.52 -3.16
C LYS A 368 38.55 -16.15 -1.86
N CYS A 369 38.77 -17.46 -1.87
CA CYS A 369 39.39 -18.12 -0.73
C CYS A 369 40.85 -17.69 -0.58
N GLU A 370 41.24 -17.20 0.60
CA GLU A 370 42.62 -16.81 0.92
C GLU A 370 43.41 -17.92 1.64
N GLY A 371 42.77 -19.08 1.88
CA GLY A 371 43.42 -20.26 2.47
C GLY A 371 44.44 -20.93 1.53
N PRO A 372 45.37 -21.75 2.06
CA PRO A 372 46.37 -22.45 1.26
C PRO A 372 45.73 -23.54 0.39
N ALA A 373 46.25 -23.78 -0.81
CA ALA A 373 45.79 -24.88 -1.66
C ALA A 373 46.05 -26.26 -0.98
N PRO A 374 45.21 -27.28 -1.19
CA PRO A 374 44.09 -27.35 -2.14
C PRO A 374 42.75 -26.79 -1.61
N HIS A 375 41.91 -26.32 -2.54
CA HIS A 375 40.56 -25.83 -2.26
C HIS A 375 39.52 -26.89 -2.60
N ASP A 376 38.81 -27.42 -1.60
CA ASP A 376 37.55 -28.13 -1.85
C ASP A 376 36.49 -27.09 -2.21
N THR A 377 35.86 -27.26 -3.38
CA THR A 377 35.07 -26.20 -4.02
C THR A 377 33.71 -26.72 -4.44
N VAL A 378 32.65 -26.13 -3.91
CA VAL A 378 31.25 -26.58 -4.04
C VAL A 378 30.34 -25.49 -4.61
N GLN A 379 29.14 -25.90 -5.03
CA GLN A 379 28.06 -25.02 -5.46
C GLN A 379 26.72 -25.62 -5.04
N PHE A 380 25.91 -24.89 -4.27
CA PHE A 380 24.64 -25.38 -3.72
C PHE A 380 23.42 -24.88 -4.50
N LYS A 381 23.47 -25.02 -5.83
CA LYS A 381 22.34 -24.72 -6.73
C LYS A 381 21.35 -25.88 -6.76
N MET A 382 20.06 -25.57 -6.59
CA MET A 382 18.95 -26.52 -6.67
C MET A 382 18.90 -27.27 -8.01
N LYS A 383 18.77 -28.61 -7.98
CA LYS A 383 18.61 -29.42 -9.20
C LYS A 383 17.25 -29.20 -9.88
N GLN A 384 17.21 -29.44 -11.18
CA GLN A 384 16.00 -29.36 -12.01
C GLN A 384 14.83 -30.19 -11.45
N THR A 385 15.10 -31.33 -10.80
CA THR A 385 14.05 -32.18 -10.21
C THR A 385 13.29 -31.49 -9.08
N ALA A 386 13.98 -30.70 -8.24
CA ALA A 386 13.35 -29.89 -7.20
C ALA A 386 12.64 -28.67 -7.78
N VAL A 387 13.22 -27.99 -8.78
CA VAL A 387 12.56 -26.92 -9.55
C VAL A 387 11.24 -27.41 -10.14
N ASP A 388 11.24 -28.53 -10.86
CA ASP A 388 10.05 -29.13 -11.45
C ASP A 388 9.00 -29.53 -10.40
N LYS A 389 9.44 -30.02 -9.23
CA LYS A 389 8.56 -30.36 -8.10
C LYS A 389 7.86 -29.10 -7.57
N LEU A 390 8.61 -28.02 -7.35
CA LEU A 390 8.09 -26.72 -6.90
C LEU A 390 7.12 -26.12 -7.92
N VAL A 391 7.48 -26.09 -9.22
CA VAL A 391 6.59 -25.60 -10.29
C VAL A 391 5.27 -26.37 -10.31
N LYS A 392 5.31 -27.71 -10.25
CA LYS A 392 4.10 -28.56 -10.20
C LYS A 392 3.26 -28.30 -8.95
N TRP A 393 3.89 -28.03 -7.81
CA TRP A 393 3.20 -27.71 -6.55
C TRP A 393 2.52 -26.34 -6.58
N VAL A 394 3.19 -25.28 -7.07
CA VAL A 394 2.55 -23.97 -7.29
C VAL A 394 1.39 -24.13 -8.28
N GLU A 395 1.58 -24.85 -9.39
CA GLU A 395 0.53 -25.09 -10.37
C GLU A 395 -0.74 -25.76 -9.80
N LYS A 396 -0.59 -26.65 -8.81
CA LYS A 396 -1.71 -27.28 -8.08
C LYS A 396 -2.44 -26.32 -7.14
N GLY A 397 -1.76 -25.29 -6.63
CA GLY A 397 -2.36 -24.30 -5.72
C GLY A 397 -1.41 -23.68 -4.69
N GLY A 398 -0.15 -24.10 -4.62
CA GLY A 398 0.83 -23.61 -3.66
C GLY A 398 1.16 -22.12 -3.78
N TYR A 399 1.60 -21.54 -2.66
CA TYR A 399 2.04 -20.14 -2.56
C TYR A 399 3.54 -20.08 -2.32
N LEU A 400 4.28 -19.60 -3.31
CA LEU A 400 5.74 -19.52 -3.27
C LEU A 400 6.20 -18.09 -2.97
N PHE A 401 7.02 -17.94 -1.94
CA PHE A 401 7.75 -16.71 -1.59
C PHE A 401 9.25 -16.93 -1.85
N THR A 402 9.93 -15.96 -2.47
CA THR A 402 11.33 -16.06 -2.88
C THR A 402 12.04 -14.71 -2.81
N GLU A 403 13.33 -14.70 -2.48
CA GLU A 403 14.14 -13.47 -2.41
C GLU A 403 15.35 -13.51 -3.35
N ASP A 404 15.74 -12.33 -3.86
CA ASP A 404 17.02 -12.06 -4.52
C ASP A 404 17.52 -13.18 -5.48
N TRP A 405 18.62 -13.89 -5.19
CA TRP A 405 19.22 -14.88 -6.09
C TRP A 405 18.33 -16.10 -6.39
N VAL A 406 17.23 -16.31 -5.66
CA VAL A 406 16.22 -17.30 -6.02
C VAL A 406 15.55 -16.98 -7.37
N LEU A 407 15.65 -15.73 -7.85
CA LEU A 407 15.34 -15.35 -9.23
C LEU A 407 16.14 -16.20 -10.25
N VAL A 408 17.47 -16.25 -10.10
CA VAL A 408 18.41 -16.97 -11.00
C VAL A 408 18.40 -18.48 -10.75
N GLU A 409 18.09 -18.90 -9.53
CA GLU A 409 18.04 -20.31 -9.16
C GLU A 409 16.76 -21.02 -9.59
N LEU A 410 15.60 -20.41 -9.32
CA LEU A 410 14.30 -21.04 -9.47
C LEU A 410 13.39 -20.31 -10.45
N LEU A 411 13.28 -18.98 -10.38
CA LEU A 411 12.26 -18.27 -11.16
C LEU A 411 12.60 -18.22 -12.65
N GLU A 412 13.84 -17.96 -13.02
CA GLU A 412 14.29 -18.02 -14.42
C GLU A 412 14.21 -19.46 -14.95
N VAL A 413 14.54 -20.46 -14.13
CA VAL A 413 14.55 -21.87 -14.56
C VAL A 413 13.12 -22.42 -14.72
N GLY A 414 12.26 -22.26 -13.70
CA GLY A 414 10.91 -22.83 -13.65
C GLY A 414 9.78 -21.90 -14.12
N PHE A 415 10.02 -20.59 -14.15
CA PHE A 415 9.00 -19.56 -14.38
C PHE A 415 9.42 -18.46 -15.39
N SER A 416 10.45 -18.68 -16.22
CA SER A 416 10.99 -17.74 -17.25
C SER A 416 10.01 -17.16 -18.27
N ARG A 417 8.76 -17.63 -18.30
CA ARG A 417 7.65 -17.03 -19.06
C ARG A 417 6.97 -15.87 -18.33
N PHE A 418 7.36 -15.59 -17.09
CA PHE A 418 6.83 -14.51 -16.24
C PHE A 418 7.91 -13.47 -15.94
N VAL A 419 9.07 -13.90 -15.46
CA VAL A 419 10.21 -13.03 -15.08
C VAL A 419 11.53 -13.75 -15.34
N ARG A 420 12.60 -12.99 -15.58
CA ARG A 420 13.99 -13.47 -15.72
C ARG A 420 14.94 -12.57 -14.94
N ALA A 421 16.18 -12.99 -14.76
CA ALA A 421 17.23 -12.13 -14.24
C ALA A 421 17.68 -11.13 -15.30
N GLY A 422 17.59 -9.84 -14.98
CA GLY A 422 18.14 -8.73 -15.74
C GLY A 422 19.63 -8.49 -15.42
N ALA A 423 20.07 -7.25 -15.56
CA ALA A 423 21.43 -6.85 -15.22
C ALA A 423 21.72 -7.00 -13.71
N PRO A 424 22.96 -7.34 -13.29
CA PRO A 424 23.34 -7.29 -11.89
C PRO A 424 23.38 -5.83 -11.40
N LEU A 425 22.78 -5.58 -10.26
CA LEU A 425 22.71 -4.27 -9.62
C LEU A 425 24.01 -3.97 -8.86
N GLU A 426 24.36 -2.68 -8.74
CA GLU A 426 25.49 -2.23 -7.93
C GLU A 426 25.23 -2.28 -6.41
N GLY A 427 23.96 -2.50 -6.02
CA GLY A 427 23.50 -2.47 -4.63
C GLY A 427 23.42 -1.06 -4.05
N GLY A 428 22.92 -0.96 -2.81
CA GLY A 428 22.74 0.31 -2.09
C GLY A 428 21.36 0.43 -1.46
N GLU A 429 21.05 1.60 -0.92
CA GLU A 429 19.70 1.95 -0.48
C GLU A 429 18.96 2.67 -1.61
N VAL A 430 17.74 2.23 -1.90
CA VAL A 430 16.89 2.81 -2.93
C VAL A 430 15.55 3.24 -2.33
N VAL A 431 15.03 4.39 -2.73
CA VAL A 431 13.67 4.81 -2.38
C VAL A 431 12.69 3.85 -3.02
N ILE A 432 11.68 3.42 -2.25
CA ILE A 432 10.63 2.53 -2.71
C ILE A 432 9.24 3.16 -2.53
N SER A 433 8.38 2.93 -3.51
CA SER A 433 6.97 3.30 -3.45
C SER A 433 6.08 2.13 -3.89
N PRO A 434 4.78 2.09 -3.53
CA PRO A 434 3.88 1.13 -4.11
C PRO A 434 3.67 1.47 -5.59
N GLU A 435 3.63 0.46 -6.46
CA GLU A 435 3.26 0.69 -7.86
C GLU A 435 1.88 1.37 -7.92
N ARG A 436 1.74 2.38 -8.79
CA ARG A 436 0.56 3.27 -8.80
C ARG A 436 -0.72 2.47 -9.04
N GLY A 437 -1.71 2.66 -8.17
CA GLY A 437 -2.97 1.92 -8.17
C GLY A 437 -2.90 0.50 -7.60
N MET A 438 -1.71 -0.02 -7.28
CA MET A 438 -1.55 -1.34 -6.65
C MET A 438 -1.73 -1.31 -5.14
N THR A 439 -1.89 -0.13 -4.53
CA THR A 439 -2.18 0.06 -3.10
C THR A 439 -3.40 -0.71 -2.59
N ALA A 440 -4.39 -0.99 -3.45
CA ALA A 440 -5.55 -1.84 -3.13
C ALA A 440 -5.24 -3.36 -3.12
N HIS A 441 -4.05 -3.78 -3.59
CA HIS A 441 -3.68 -5.18 -3.68
C HIS A 441 -3.46 -5.77 -2.27
N PRO A 442 -4.01 -6.95 -1.93
CA PRO A 442 -3.95 -7.49 -0.57
C PRO A 442 -2.54 -7.65 0.01
N MET A 443 -1.51 -7.82 -0.83
CA MET A 443 -0.11 -7.92 -0.39
C MET A 443 0.51 -6.59 0.04
N LEU A 444 -0.01 -5.45 -0.44
CA LEU A 444 0.46 -4.11 -0.07
C LEU A 444 -0.33 -3.45 1.07
N ARG A 445 -1.40 -4.11 1.52
CA ARG A 445 -2.29 -3.59 2.56
C ARG A 445 -1.50 -3.32 3.85
N GLY A 446 -1.25 -2.03 4.11
CA GLY A 446 -0.57 -1.56 5.31
C GLY A 446 0.95 -1.77 5.30
N VAL A 447 1.55 -1.87 4.11
CA VAL A 447 3.00 -1.87 3.88
C VAL A 447 3.52 -0.43 3.91
N PHE A 448 2.96 0.46 3.09
CA PHE A 448 3.36 1.86 2.95
C PHE A 448 2.56 2.78 3.89
N ILE A 449 2.75 2.60 5.19
CA ILE A 449 2.18 3.45 6.24
C ILE A 449 3.31 3.75 7.24
N PRO A 450 3.51 5.01 7.68
CA PRO A 450 4.53 5.37 8.67
C PRO A 450 4.21 4.75 10.05
N PRO A 451 5.16 4.73 10.99
CA PRO A 451 5.01 4.01 12.23
C PRO A 451 3.85 4.57 13.04
N VAL A 452 3.08 3.62 13.54
CA VAL A 452 2.07 3.84 14.55
C VAL A 452 2.85 3.91 15.88
N ASP A 453 3.24 5.12 16.31
CA ASP A 453 3.96 5.34 17.57
C ASP A 453 3.11 4.84 18.75
N LEU A 454 3.48 3.69 19.29
CA LEU A 454 2.75 3.04 20.38
C LEU A 454 2.81 3.80 21.70
N ASP A 455 3.84 4.61 21.93
CA ASP A 455 4.01 5.32 23.19
C ASP A 455 3.37 6.71 23.15
N ALA A 456 3.31 7.37 21.99
CA ALA A 456 2.36 8.46 21.76
C ALA A 456 0.91 7.96 21.87
N LEU A 457 0.60 6.78 21.31
CA LEU A 457 -0.70 6.12 21.47
C LEU A 457 -1.02 5.59 22.87
N ARG A 458 -0.08 5.68 23.83
CA ARG A 458 -0.30 5.41 25.25
C ARG A 458 -0.37 6.68 26.10
N ARG A 459 0.27 7.78 25.66
CA ARG A 459 0.36 9.03 26.43
C ARG A 459 -0.54 10.15 25.94
N GLU A 460 -0.95 10.17 24.67
CA GLU A 460 -1.64 11.32 24.04
C GLU A 460 -2.90 10.94 23.25
N ARG A 461 -3.23 9.64 23.12
CA ARG A 461 -4.21 9.11 22.15
C ARG A 461 -5.59 9.81 22.11
N TRP A 462 -6.08 10.33 23.24
CA TRP A 462 -7.42 10.94 23.37
C TRP A 462 -7.45 12.24 24.19
N ALA A 463 -6.30 12.81 24.56
CA ALA A 463 -6.23 13.98 25.44
C ALA A 463 -6.49 15.33 24.74
N GLY A 464 -6.78 15.30 23.43
CA GLY A 464 -7.23 16.43 22.61
C GLY A 464 -8.30 16.02 21.60
N TYR A 465 -8.99 14.91 21.88
CA TYR A 465 -10.28 14.56 21.29
C TYR A 465 -11.24 14.54 22.47
N ASP A 466 -11.53 15.73 23.00
CA ASP A 466 -12.66 15.87 23.89
C ASP A 466 -13.93 15.71 23.05
N ASP A 467 -14.79 14.78 23.49
CA ASP A 467 -16.13 14.65 22.94
C ASP A 467 -16.99 15.84 23.41
N GLU A 468 -16.44 16.78 24.21
CA GLU A 468 -17.12 18.02 24.63
C GLU A 468 -17.56 18.88 23.41
N ASP A 469 -16.88 18.76 22.26
CA ASP A 469 -17.28 19.36 20.97
C ASP A 469 -18.19 18.44 20.11
N ASP A 470 -18.38 17.17 20.47
CA ASP A 470 -19.38 16.25 19.87
C ASP A 470 -20.69 16.28 20.70
N ASP A 471 -20.67 16.85 21.92
CA ASP A 471 -21.80 17.06 22.83
C ASP A 471 -22.64 18.33 22.48
N GLU A 472 -22.11 19.30 21.72
CA GLU A 472 -22.88 20.50 21.30
C GLU A 472 -23.78 20.26 20.06
N ASP A 473 -23.50 19.22 19.26
CA ASP A 473 -24.28 18.82 18.06
C ASP A 473 -25.35 17.72 18.37
N GLU A 474 -25.64 17.40 19.64
CA GLU A 474 -26.42 16.21 20.02
C GLU A 474 -27.87 16.15 19.49
N ASP A 475 -28.52 17.29 19.29
CA ASP A 475 -29.98 17.38 19.08
C ASP A 475 -30.44 17.17 17.62
N GLU A 476 -29.56 17.29 16.61
CA GLU A 476 -29.94 17.31 15.18
C GLU A 476 -29.34 16.17 14.31
N TYR A 477 -28.52 15.28 14.89
CA TYR A 477 -27.82 14.21 14.16
C TYR A 477 -28.74 13.11 13.55
N ASP A 478 -29.19 13.30 12.30
CA ASP A 478 -29.85 12.27 11.48
C ASP A 478 -28.84 11.45 10.64
N PRO A 479 -28.67 10.13 10.89
CA PRO A 479 -27.80 9.27 10.08
C PRO A 479 -28.25 9.09 8.61
N SER A 480 -29.44 9.57 8.23
CA SER A 480 -29.95 9.54 6.86
C SER A 480 -29.36 10.65 5.97
N VAL A 481 -28.97 11.80 6.54
CA VAL A 481 -28.46 12.97 5.82
C VAL A 481 -26.93 12.88 5.63
N GLU A 482 -26.39 13.47 4.55
CA GLU A 482 -24.92 13.53 4.34
C GLU A 482 -24.25 14.61 5.19
N ASP A 483 -24.97 15.69 5.43
CA ASP A 483 -24.55 16.89 6.14
C ASP A 483 -25.49 17.03 7.36
N ASP A 484 -24.95 17.35 8.54
CA ASP A 484 -25.78 17.85 9.64
C ASP A 484 -26.35 19.23 9.25
N ASP A 485 -27.45 19.72 9.83
CA ASP A 485 -27.95 21.07 9.43
C ASP A 485 -26.99 22.20 9.87
N ALA A 486 -26.09 21.92 10.84
CA ALA A 486 -24.91 22.72 11.18
C ALA A 486 -23.75 22.63 10.14
N ASP A 487 -23.78 21.61 9.29
CA ASP A 487 -22.74 21.22 8.33
C ASP A 487 -23.05 21.74 6.89
N VAL A 488 -24.16 22.47 6.71
CA VAL A 488 -24.67 23.01 5.44
C VAL A 488 -24.29 24.47 5.22
N ASP A 489 -23.25 24.73 4.40
CA ASP A 489 -23.09 26.06 3.80
C ASP A 489 -24.27 26.37 2.86
N GLY A 490 -25.08 27.37 3.24
CA GLY A 490 -26.18 27.91 2.45
C GLY A 490 -25.79 28.52 1.08
N ARG A 491 -24.50 28.51 0.71
CA ARG A 491 -23.96 28.95 -0.58
C ARG A 491 -23.85 27.86 -1.64
N ARG A 492 -24.56 26.73 -1.50
CA ARG A 492 -24.75 25.76 -2.60
C ARG A 492 -25.30 26.43 -3.88
N GLY A 493 -24.40 26.85 -4.77
CA GLY A 493 -24.72 27.40 -6.09
C GLY A 493 -24.95 28.92 -6.20
N LYS A 494 -24.44 29.75 -5.26
CA LYS A 494 -24.48 31.22 -5.41
C LYS A 494 -23.09 31.81 -5.60
N THR A 495 -22.81 32.37 -6.78
CA THR A 495 -21.73 33.33 -6.98
C THR A 495 -22.02 34.57 -6.14
N ALA A 496 -21.41 34.66 -4.96
CA ALA A 496 -21.74 35.69 -3.98
C ALA A 496 -21.16 37.06 -4.40
N VAL A 497 -22.05 37.99 -4.74
CA VAL A 497 -21.76 39.42 -4.74
C VAL A 497 -22.51 40.01 -3.54
N GLY A 498 -21.79 40.43 -2.50
CA GLY A 498 -22.32 41.29 -1.45
C GLY A 498 -22.27 40.75 -0.02
N GLU A 499 -21.65 41.58 0.84
CA GLU A 499 -21.85 41.76 2.28
C GLU A 499 -21.48 40.61 3.23
N ALA A 500 -20.37 40.81 3.94
CA ALA A 500 -19.92 40.01 5.07
C ALA A 500 -20.78 40.31 6.31
N GLY A 501 -21.58 39.33 6.72
CA GLY A 501 -22.07 39.21 8.09
C GLY A 501 -21.02 38.50 8.94
N SER A 502 -20.80 38.98 10.15
CA SER A 502 -19.76 38.47 11.06
C SER A 502 -20.22 37.24 11.83
N ASP A 503 -19.97 36.07 11.29
CA ASP A 503 -19.60 34.88 12.07
C ASP A 503 -18.21 34.49 11.58
N SER A 504 -17.24 34.34 12.50
CA SER A 504 -15.89 33.94 12.14
C SER A 504 -15.90 32.47 11.77
N ASP A 505 -15.58 32.14 10.51
CA ASP A 505 -15.38 30.75 10.08
C ASP A 505 -14.44 30.04 11.08
N PRO A 506 -14.77 28.81 11.51
CA PRO A 506 -13.96 28.11 12.51
C PRO A 506 -12.53 27.89 11.99
N GLU A 507 -11.55 28.25 12.82
CA GLU A 507 -10.13 28.20 12.46
C GLU A 507 -9.71 26.78 12.11
N ILE A 508 -9.36 26.54 10.84
CA ILE A 508 -8.98 25.21 10.36
C ILE A 508 -7.56 24.88 10.86
N GLU A 509 -7.48 23.87 11.72
CA GLU A 509 -6.21 23.34 12.24
C GLU A 509 -5.16 23.05 11.14
N ASP A 510 -3.88 23.18 11.51
CA ASP A 510 -2.74 22.74 10.70
C ASP A 510 -2.90 21.30 10.15
N PRO A 511 -2.68 21.08 8.84
CA PRO A 511 -2.78 19.74 8.25
C PRO A 511 -1.62 18.84 8.67
N ASP A 512 -1.91 17.56 8.96
CA ASP A 512 -0.92 16.57 9.43
C ASP A 512 -0.10 15.99 8.25
N ILE A 513 0.79 16.82 7.69
CA ILE A 513 1.62 16.48 6.53
C ILE A 513 2.86 15.70 6.97
N ARG A 514 2.72 14.36 7.04
CA ARG A 514 3.83 13.43 7.29
C ARG A 514 4.31 12.73 6.03
N LEU A 515 5.44 13.20 5.51
CA LEU A 515 6.23 12.53 4.49
C LEU A 515 6.66 11.13 4.94
N VAL A 516 6.57 10.16 4.04
CA VAL A 516 6.97 8.77 4.28
C VAL A 516 8.04 8.40 3.26
N ASP A 517 9.30 8.47 3.68
CA ASP A 517 10.44 7.99 2.89
C ASP A 517 10.76 6.55 3.31
N HIS A 518 10.34 5.58 2.49
CA HIS A 518 10.70 4.18 2.67
C HIS A 518 11.85 3.82 1.75
N ARG A 519 12.88 3.19 2.31
CA ARG A 519 14.10 2.78 1.59
C ARG A 519 14.36 1.32 1.81
N TRP A 520 14.63 0.57 0.75
CA TRP A 520 15.11 -0.80 0.90
C TRP A 520 16.58 -0.91 0.54
N LYS A 521 17.29 -1.72 1.32
CA LYS A 521 18.65 -2.12 1.00
C LYS A 521 18.62 -3.23 -0.04
N ILE A 522 19.22 -2.99 -1.19
CA ILE A 522 19.47 -3.99 -2.22
C ILE A 522 20.94 -4.39 -2.12
N ASP A 523 21.22 -5.68 -2.01
CA ASP A 523 22.61 -6.14 -1.94
C ASP A 523 23.27 -6.04 -3.33
N LYS A 524 24.61 -5.93 -3.35
CA LYS A 524 25.35 -5.81 -4.61
C LYS A 524 25.34 -7.15 -5.35
N GLU A 525 25.22 -7.10 -6.68
CA GLU A 525 25.03 -8.24 -7.58
C GLU A 525 23.65 -8.92 -7.48
N SER A 526 22.68 -8.35 -6.74
CA SER A 526 21.26 -8.70 -6.89
C SER A 526 20.81 -8.54 -8.36
N PRO A 527 20.05 -9.49 -8.93
CA PRO A 527 19.62 -9.43 -10.33
C PRO A 527 18.38 -8.54 -10.49
N ALA A 528 18.38 -7.63 -11.47
CA ALA A 528 17.19 -6.86 -11.82
C ALA A 528 16.04 -7.75 -12.35
N LEU A 529 14.81 -7.22 -12.41
CA LEU A 529 13.59 -7.97 -12.73
C LEU A 529 13.12 -7.77 -14.17
N ASP A 530 13.63 -8.60 -15.09
CA ASP A 530 13.21 -8.59 -16.50
C ASP A 530 11.82 -9.25 -16.68
N ILE A 531 10.77 -8.44 -16.61
CA ILE A 531 9.35 -8.89 -16.62
C ILE A 531 8.91 -9.31 -18.04
N GLN A 532 8.66 -10.60 -18.20
CA GLN A 532 8.28 -11.23 -19.47
C GLN A 532 6.77 -11.27 -19.75
N SER A 533 5.92 -10.94 -18.76
CA SER A 533 4.48 -11.19 -18.86
C SER A 533 3.61 -10.14 -18.19
N LYS A 534 2.56 -9.71 -18.89
CA LYS A 534 1.47 -8.87 -18.37
C LYS A 534 0.65 -9.51 -17.22
N LYS A 535 0.94 -10.77 -16.85
CA LYS A 535 0.40 -11.43 -15.66
C LYS A 535 1.22 -11.16 -14.39
N VAL A 536 2.43 -10.64 -14.55
CA VAL A 536 3.22 -10.12 -13.43
C VAL A 536 2.66 -8.76 -13.05
N GLN A 537 2.41 -8.62 -11.76
CA GLN A 537 1.97 -7.38 -11.13
C GLN A 537 3.18 -6.87 -10.34
N VAL A 538 3.69 -5.70 -10.69
CA VAL A 538 4.63 -4.97 -9.81
C VAL A 538 3.85 -4.54 -8.58
N LEU A 539 4.43 -4.74 -7.41
CA LEU A 539 3.86 -4.34 -6.12
C LEU A 539 4.62 -3.14 -5.56
N VAL A 540 5.95 -3.22 -5.61
CA VAL A 540 6.86 -2.17 -5.15
C VAL A 540 7.76 -1.79 -6.30
N ASP A 541 7.90 -0.51 -6.56
CA ASP A 541 8.78 0.06 -7.58
C ASP A 541 9.73 1.11 -6.96
N SER A 542 10.79 1.43 -7.70
CA SER A 542 11.84 2.36 -7.30
C SER A 542 12.28 3.19 -8.50
N GLU A 543 12.07 4.50 -8.42
CA GLU A 543 12.56 5.44 -9.43
C GLU A 543 14.09 5.46 -9.49
N ASP A 544 14.77 5.20 -8.36
CA ASP A 544 16.24 5.10 -8.28
C ASP A 544 16.77 3.91 -9.09
N LEU A 545 16.21 2.70 -8.91
CA LEU A 545 16.58 1.55 -9.73
C LEU A 545 16.27 1.78 -11.20
N ARG A 546 15.12 2.39 -11.51
CA ARG A 546 14.72 2.73 -12.88
C ARG A 546 15.72 3.67 -13.55
N LYS A 547 16.28 4.65 -12.82
CA LYS A 547 17.36 5.53 -13.29
C LYS A 547 18.70 4.79 -13.47
N LEU A 548 19.00 3.83 -12.60
CA LEU A 548 20.27 3.10 -12.59
C LEU A 548 20.36 1.99 -13.66
N CYS A 549 19.28 1.23 -13.89
CA CYS A 549 19.29 0.04 -14.75
C CYS A 549 18.15 -0.03 -15.78
N GLY A 550 17.21 0.92 -15.78
CA GLY A 550 16.03 0.93 -16.67
C GLY A 550 14.82 0.16 -16.14
N GLU A 551 14.99 -0.65 -15.09
CA GLU A 551 13.93 -1.43 -14.43
C GLU A 551 13.71 -0.88 -13.01
N GLY A 552 12.46 -0.59 -12.62
CA GLY A 552 12.14 -0.07 -11.29
C GLY A 552 11.63 -1.13 -10.29
N ALA A 553 11.20 -2.30 -10.77
CA ALA A 553 10.45 -3.24 -9.96
C ALA A 553 11.31 -3.88 -8.85
N VAL A 554 10.85 -3.80 -7.60
CA VAL A 554 11.53 -4.30 -6.40
C VAL A 554 10.81 -5.49 -5.78
N ALA A 555 9.47 -5.53 -5.89
CA ALA A 555 8.67 -6.68 -5.50
C ALA A 555 7.58 -6.95 -6.53
N ILE A 556 7.39 -8.23 -6.89
CA ILE A 556 6.46 -8.66 -7.92
C ILE A 556 5.62 -9.87 -7.46
N THR A 557 4.40 -9.99 -7.99
CA THR A 557 3.59 -11.22 -7.83
C THR A 557 2.95 -11.64 -9.14
N PHE A 558 2.76 -12.96 -9.33
CA PHE A 558 2.03 -13.49 -10.46
C PHE A 558 1.27 -14.79 -10.12
N PRO A 559 0.06 -14.99 -10.68
CA PRO A 559 -0.67 -16.24 -10.56
C PRO A 559 -0.13 -17.32 -11.51
N VAL A 560 -0.01 -18.56 -11.04
CA VAL A 560 0.43 -19.71 -11.84
C VAL A 560 -0.58 -20.85 -11.73
N LYS A 561 -1.42 -20.99 -12.76
CA LYS A 561 -2.62 -21.84 -12.76
C LYS A 561 -3.47 -21.58 -11.52
N ARG A 562 -3.42 -22.45 -10.51
CA ARG A 562 -4.11 -22.27 -9.24
C ARG A 562 -3.27 -21.51 -8.22
N GLY A 563 -1.95 -21.66 -8.17
CA GLY A 563 -1.10 -21.04 -7.14
C GLY A 563 -0.68 -19.60 -7.46
N ARG A 564 0.24 -19.08 -6.66
CA ARG A 564 0.80 -17.73 -6.79
C ARG A 564 2.28 -17.72 -6.39
N VAL A 565 3.06 -16.88 -7.06
CA VAL A 565 4.44 -16.55 -6.68
C VAL A 565 4.49 -15.10 -6.21
N LEU A 566 5.30 -14.83 -5.20
CA LEU A 566 5.71 -13.51 -4.72
C LEU A 566 7.25 -13.51 -4.67
N HIS A 567 7.86 -12.46 -5.18
CA HIS A 567 9.31 -12.29 -5.21
C HIS A 567 9.69 -10.87 -4.80
N VAL A 568 10.77 -10.73 -4.03
CA VAL A 568 11.30 -9.48 -3.50
C VAL A 568 12.82 -9.44 -3.75
N LEU A 569 13.36 -8.30 -4.19
CA LEU A 569 14.81 -8.11 -4.42
C LEU A 569 15.62 -7.87 -3.14
N SER A 570 14.97 -7.36 -2.10
CA SER A 570 15.57 -7.10 -0.80
C SER A 570 15.50 -8.35 0.10
N HIS A 571 16.04 -8.24 1.32
CA HIS A 571 16.19 -9.33 2.28
C HIS A 571 15.62 -8.95 3.65
N PHE A 572 15.01 -9.90 4.36
CA PHE A 572 14.69 -9.74 5.79
C PHE A 572 15.96 -9.60 6.66
N GLY A 573 15.82 -8.88 7.77
CA GLY A 573 16.85 -8.68 8.79
C GLY A 573 18.03 -7.80 8.35
N LYS A 574 18.03 -7.29 7.11
CA LYS A 574 19.13 -6.48 6.54
C LYS A 574 18.76 -5.01 6.33
N GLN A 575 17.56 -4.56 6.69
CA GLN A 575 17.16 -3.17 6.48
C GLN A 575 17.86 -2.22 7.47
N SER A 576 18.11 -0.97 7.02
CA SER A 576 18.80 0.05 7.82
C SER A 576 17.97 0.66 8.94
N SER A 577 16.67 0.38 8.99
CA SER A 577 15.77 0.81 10.05
C SER A 577 14.72 -0.26 10.32
N SER A 578 14.26 -0.35 11.58
CA SER A 578 13.07 -1.13 11.96
C SER A 578 11.82 -0.69 11.20
N GLU A 579 11.83 0.57 10.75
CA GLU A 579 10.82 1.11 9.85
C GLU A 579 10.78 0.38 8.51
N ASN A 580 11.91 0.30 7.82
CA ASN A 580 12.00 -0.34 6.51
C ASN A 580 11.87 -1.88 6.62
N GLU A 581 12.36 -2.47 7.72
CA GLU A 581 12.16 -3.89 8.04
C GLU A 581 10.67 -4.25 8.15
N ALA A 582 9.88 -3.40 8.82
CA ALA A 582 8.45 -3.64 8.97
C ALA A 582 7.67 -3.58 7.65
N THR A 583 8.15 -2.90 6.61
CA THR A 583 7.44 -2.87 5.32
C THR A 583 7.57 -4.22 4.59
N ILE A 584 8.77 -4.83 4.60
CA ILE A 584 8.97 -6.18 4.04
C ILE A 584 8.31 -7.27 4.91
N GLU A 585 8.36 -7.17 6.24
CA GLU A 585 7.61 -8.07 7.14
C GLU A 585 6.10 -8.03 6.90
N ASN A 586 5.53 -6.84 6.68
CA ASN A 586 4.11 -6.69 6.37
C ASN A 586 3.72 -7.37 5.05
N ILE A 587 4.61 -7.42 4.05
CA ILE A 587 4.39 -8.18 2.81
C ILE A 587 4.35 -9.69 3.10
N LEU A 588 5.25 -10.21 3.94
CA LEU A 588 5.26 -11.62 4.37
C LEU A 588 3.98 -11.98 5.13
N VAL A 589 3.55 -11.15 6.08
CA VAL A 589 2.29 -11.34 6.82
C VAL A 589 1.09 -11.34 5.87
N ASN A 590 1.03 -10.36 4.97
CA ASN A 590 -0.06 -10.28 4.00
C ASN A 590 -0.09 -11.50 3.05
N PHE A 591 1.07 -12.04 2.68
CA PHE A 591 1.19 -13.29 1.92
C PHE A 591 0.62 -14.47 2.71
N LEU A 592 1.00 -14.66 3.97
CA LEU A 592 0.46 -15.71 4.84
C LEU A 592 -1.06 -15.57 5.06
N LEU A 593 -1.57 -14.35 5.24
CA LEU A 593 -3.01 -14.08 5.30
C LEU A 593 -3.73 -14.54 4.03
N GLN A 594 -3.15 -14.32 2.84
CA GLN A 594 -3.71 -14.85 1.59
C GLN A 594 -3.69 -16.38 1.52
N VAL A 595 -2.67 -17.04 2.06
CA VAL A 595 -2.63 -18.51 2.20
C VAL A 595 -3.76 -19.00 3.12
N ARG A 596 -3.90 -18.41 4.31
CA ARG A 596 -4.93 -18.78 5.30
C ARG A 596 -6.34 -18.58 4.76
N ILE A 597 -6.65 -17.40 4.19
CA ILE A 597 -7.98 -17.08 3.65
C ILE A 597 -8.39 -18.12 2.59
N ARG A 598 -7.44 -18.52 1.74
CA ARG A 598 -7.68 -19.53 0.72
C ARG A 598 -7.84 -20.94 1.28
N ALA A 599 -7.02 -21.32 2.28
CA ALA A 599 -7.13 -22.62 2.94
C ALA A 599 -8.47 -22.77 3.68
N GLY A 600 -8.93 -21.70 4.35
CA GLY A 600 -10.25 -21.63 4.99
C GLY A 600 -11.41 -21.72 4.00
N GLY A 601 -11.27 -21.14 2.79
CA GLY A 601 -12.24 -21.26 1.70
C GLY A 601 -12.30 -22.62 0.99
N MET A 602 -11.56 -23.62 1.46
CA MET A 602 -11.60 -25.01 0.97
C MET A 602 -12.19 -26.01 1.99
N ARG A 603 -12.82 -25.51 3.07
CA ARG A 603 -13.62 -26.31 4.02
C ARG A 603 -15.11 -26.22 3.71
#